data_AF-A0A1G9NL74-F1
#
_entry.id   AF-A0A1G9NL74-F1
#
_cell.length_a   1.000
_cell.length_b   1.000
_cell.length_c   1.000
_cell.angle_alpha   90.00
_cell.angle_beta   90.00
_cell.angle_gamma   90.00
#
_symmetry.space_group_name_H-M   'P 1'
#
loop_
_entity.id
_entity.type
_entity.pdbx_description
1 polymer ?
#
loop_
_entity_poly.entity_id
_entity_poly.type
_entity_poly.pdbx_seq_one_letter_code
_entity_poly.pdbx_strand_id
1 'polypeptide(L)'
;MECIRRHYAGEESPLSKAMDSDRKFFELFLDFRGYVDYFFLQDCVTEDYSEVRYWIGDGDFTKKALPQSVDEYLLWLERQRDFLNRRNARIKEYVLAKGI
;
A
#
# COMPACT_ATOMS: atom_id res chain seq x y z
N MET A 1 -1.56 -3.37 -2.68
CA MET A 1 -1.64 -3.21 -1.22
C MET A 1 -2.61 -4.20 -0.61
N GLU A 2 -3.88 -4.25 -1.06
CA GLU A 2 -4.86 -5.17 -0.46
C GLU A 2 -4.45 -6.64 -0.47
N CYS A 3 -3.88 -7.16 -1.57
CA CYS A 3 -3.36 -8.53 -1.56
C CYS A 3 -2.28 -8.77 -0.48
N ILE A 4 -1.47 -7.75 -0.18
CA ILE A 4 -0.42 -7.83 0.86
C ILE A 4 -1.06 -7.85 2.25
N ARG A 5 -2.07 -7.00 2.49
CA ARG A 5 -2.86 -7.03 3.74
C ARG A 5 -3.46 -8.42 3.95
N ARG A 6 -4.12 -8.97 2.91
CA ARG A 6 -4.70 -10.31 2.92
C ARG A 6 -3.68 -11.40 3.20
N HIS A 7 -2.50 -11.33 2.60
CA HIS A 7 -1.41 -12.28 2.85
C HIS A 7 -1.04 -12.36 4.33
N TYR A 8 -0.84 -11.21 5.00
CA TYR A 8 -0.54 -11.20 6.44
C TYR A 8 -1.73 -11.62 7.32
N ALA A 9 -2.97 -11.46 6.84
CA ALA A 9 -4.17 -11.94 7.51
C ALA A 9 -4.47 -13.43 7.26
N GLY A 10 -3.69 -14.10 6.40
CA GLY A 10 -3.99 -15.47 5.96
C GLY A 10 -5.24 -15.58 5.08
N GLU A 11 -5.65 -14.48 4.45
CA GLU A 11 -6.80 -14.39 3.55
C GLU A 11 -6.39 -14.62 2.09
N GLU A 12 -7.29 -15.20 1.29
CA GLU A 12 -7.07 -15.40 -0.15
C GLU A 12 -7.15 -14.10 -0.95
N SER A 13 -6.31 -14.00 -1.98
CA SER A 13 -6.31 -12.93 -2.96
C SER A 13 -5.94 -13.46 -4.35
N PRO A 14 -6.16 -12.68 -5.43
CA PRO A 14 -5.70 -13.06 -6.77
C PRO A 14 -4.19 -13.31 -6.89
N LEU A 15 -3.40 -12.87 -5.88
CA LEU A 15 -1.95 -13.02 -5.85
C LEU A 15 -1.46 -14.03 -4.79
N SER A 16 -2.33 -14.80 -4.12
CA SER A 16 -1.92 -15.73 -3.05
C SER A 16 -0.75 -16.61 -3.45
N LYS A 17 -0.86 -17.31 -4.59
CA LYS A 17 0.19 -18.22 -5.09
C LYS A 17 1.53 -17.51 -5.32
N ALA A 18 1.51 -16.27 -5.83
CA ALA A 18 2.72 -15.50 -6.07
C ALA A 18 3.35 -15.02 -4.76
N MET A 19 2.53 -14.58 -3.80
CA MET A 19 3.01 -14.18 -2.48
C MET A 19 3.56 -15.36 -1.69
N ASP A 20 2.95 -16.54 -1.80
CA ASP A 20 3.42 -17.77 -1.17
C ASP A 20 4.78 -18.23 -1.71
N SER A 21 5.03 -18.08 -3.03
CA SER A 21 6.35 -18.38 -3.59
C SER A 21 7.45 -17.48 -3.03
N ASP A 22 7.11 -16.25 -2.64
CA ASP A 22 8.01 -15.26 -2.06
C ASP A 22 7.80 -15.09 -0.54
N ARG A 23 7.18 -16.06 0.15
CA ARG A 23 6.79 -15.92 1.57
C ARG A 23 7.94 -15.45 2.48
N LYS A 24 9.15 -15.96 2.25
CA LYS A 24 10.35 -15.57 3.02
C LYS A 24 10.66 -14.07 2.95
N PHE A 25 10.33 -13.41 1.83
CA PHE A 25 10.47 -11.97 1.71
C PHE A 25 9.47 -11.25 2.62
N PHE A 26 8.21 -11.67 2.64
CA PHE A 26 7.17 -11.06 3.48
C PHE A 26 7.40 -11.32 4.97
N GLU A 27 7.96 -12.47 5.34
CA GLU A 27 8.34 -12.81 6.73
C GLU A 27 9.35 -11.80 7.33
N LEU A 28 10.17 -11.11 6.51
CA LEU A 28 11.12 -10.10 6.99
C LEU A 28 10.46 -8.92 7.72
N PHE A 29 9.19 -8.65 7.42
CA PHE A 29 8.48 -7.49 7.95
C PHE A 29 7.54 -7.84 9.12
N LEU A 30 7.50 -9.12 9.52
CA LEU A 30 6.69 -9.68 10.61
C LEU A 30 5.18 -9.66 10.38
N ASP A 31 4.61 -8.48 10.11
CA ASP A 31 3.18 -8.28 9.89
C ASP A 31 2.90 -7.17 8.85
N PHE A 32 1.62 -6.93 8.58
CA PHE A 32 1.22 -5.91 7.61
C PHE A 32 1.67 -4.50 8.01
N ARG A 33 1.62 -4.17 9.31
CA ARG A 33 2.07 -2.88 9.82
C ARG A 33 3.56 -2.71 9.62
N GLY A 34 4.36 -3.72 9.93
CA GLY A 34 5.80 -3.72 9.70
C GLY A 34 6.16 -3.53 8.23
N TYR A 35 5.41 -4.15 7.31
CA TYR A 35 5.58 -3.92 5.87
C TYR A 35 5.29 -2.46 5.49
N VAL A 36 4.15 -1.91 5.95
CA VAL A 36 3.76 -0.52 5.67
C VAL A 36 4.78 0.46 6.24
N ASP A 37 5.24 0.24 7.47
CA ASP A 37 6.16 1.13 8.16
C ASP A 37 7.55 1.09 7.54
N TYR A 38 8.06 -0.08 7.16
CA TYR A 38 9.36 -0.24 6.49
C TYR A 38 9.43 0.56 5.17
N PHE A 39 8.35 0.55 4.39
CA PHE A 39 8.30 1.21 3.09
C PHE A 39 7.72 2.64 3.11
N PHE A 40 7.35 3.16 4.29
CA PHE A 40 6.72 4.47 4.48
C PHE A 40 5.38 4.63 3.73
N LEU A 41 4.50 3.63 3.82
CA LEU A 41 3.25 3.54 3.06
C LEU A 41 1.98 3.90 3.88
N GLN A 42 2.13 4.62 4.98
CA GLN A 42 1.05 4.90 5.95
C GLN A 42 -0.17 5.60 5.30
N ASP A 43 0.05 6.44 4.28
CA ASP A 43 -1.04 7.14 3.60
C ASP A 43 -1.85 6.23 2.63
N CYS A 44 -1.41 4.99 2.41
CA CYS A 44 -2.15 3.98 1.66
C CYS A 44 -3.12 3.15 2.53
N VAL A 45 -3.15 3.38 3.85
CA VAL A 45 -3.95 2.59 4.80
C VAL A 45 -4.70 3.49 5.77
N THR A 46 -5.67 2.92 6.51
CA THR A 46 -6.29 3.59 7.65
C THR A 46 -5.28 3.78 8.79
N GLU A 47 -5.56 4.71 9.72
CA GLU A 47 -4.62 5.06 10.80
C GLU A 47 -4.30 3.90 11.75
N ASP A 48 -5.25 2.97 11.88
CA ASP A 48 -5.13 1.72 12.64
C ASP A 48 -4.59 0.55 11.80
N TYR A 49 -4.22 0.79 10.54
CA TYR A 49 -3.68 -0.20 9.59
C TYR A 49 -4.64 -1.36 9.27
N SER A 50 -5.93 -1.24 9.61
CA SER A 50 -6.92 -2.30 9.41
C SER A 50 -7.37 -2.42 7.95
N GLU A 51 -7.38 -1.32 7.20
CA GLU A 51 -7.89 -1.27 5.84
C GLU A 51 -6.94 -0.53 4.90
N VAL A 52 -7.01 -0.89 3.61
CA VAL A 52 -6.33 -0.20 2.52
C VAL A 52 -7.19 0.94 1.99
N ARG A 53 -6.61 2.11 1.80
CA ARG A 53 -7.27 3.24 1.13
C ARG A 53 -7.17 3.08 -0.38
N TYR A 54 -8.31 2.91 -1.04
CA TYR A 54 -8.39 2.88 -2.49
C TYR A 54 -8.57 4.30 -3.03
N TRP A 55 -7.74 4.71 -3.98
CA TRP A 55 -7.90 6.00 -4.68
C TRP A 55 -8.90 5.92 -5.84
N ILE A 56 -9.03 4.73 -6.43
CA ILE A 56 -10.09 4.36 -7.37
C ILE A 56 -10.53 2.93 -7.02
N GLY A 57 -11.83 2.65 -7.17
CA GLY A 57 -12.41 1.34 -6.93
C GLY A 57 -12.58 1.04 -5.43
N ASP A 58 -12.75 -0.23 -5.12
CA ASP A 58 -13.16 -0.73 -3.80
C ASP A 58 -12.36 -1.96 -3.33
N GLY A 59 -11.38 -2.42 -4.11
CA GLY A 59 -10.54 -3.56 -3.73
C GLY A 59 -11.18 -4.94 -3.87
N ASP A 60 -12.31 -5.03 -4.56
CA ASP A 60 -13.00 -6.31 -4.80
C ASP A 60 -12.33 -7.18 -5.87
N PHE A 61 -11.38 -6.61 -6.61
CA PHE A 61 -10.68 -7.22 -7.77
C PHE A 61 -11.59 -7.66 -8.92
N THR A 62 -12.85 -7.25 -8.93
CA THR A 62 -13.81 -7.53 -10.00
C THR A 62 -13.85 -6.39 -11.02
N LYS A 63 -13.60 -5.16 -10.56
CA LYS A 63 -13.59 -3.96 -11.42
C LYS A 63 -12.22 -3.71 -12.04
N LYS A 64 -12.21 -2.95 -13.14
CA LYS A 64 -10.97 -2.51 -13.78
C LYS A 64 -10.17 -1.63 -12.81
N ALA A 65 -8.90 -1.98 -12.62
CA ALA A 65 -8.01 -1.32 -11.66
C ALA A 65 -7.50 0.06 -12.12
N LEU A 66 -7.70 0.40 -13.40
CA LEU A 66 -7.26 1.67 -13.98
C LEU A 66 -8.43 2.64 -14.11
N PRO A 67 -8.18 3.96 -14.03
CA PRO A 67 -9.19 4.97 -14.31
C PRO A 67 -9.92 4.70 -15.64
N GLN A 68 -11.25 4.82 -15.64
CA GLN A 68 -12.09 4.60 -16.82
C GLN A 68 -12.58 5.91 -17.44
N SER A 69 -12.30 7.05 -16.81
CA SER A 69 -12.65 8.38 -17.31
C SER A 69 -11.51 9.39 -17.07
N VAL A 70 -11.60 10.54 -17.73
CA VAL A 70 -10.67 11.65 -17.51
C VAL A 70 -10.76 12.16 -16.07
N ASP A 71 -11.96 12.27 -15.52
CA ASP A 71 -12.16 12.74 -14.14
C ASP A 71 -11.56 11.78 -13.11
N GLU A 72 -11.76 10.46 -13.30
CA GLU A 72 -11.12 9.44 -12.47
C GLU A 72 -9.60 9.50 -12.59
N TYR A 73 -9.08 9.73 -13.80
CA TYR A 73 -7.64 9.85 -14.02
C TYR A 73 -7.05 11.07 -13.30
N LEU A 74 -7.72 12.23 -13.38
CA LEU A 74 -7.28 13.44 -12.70
C LEU A 74 -7.32 13.28 -11.18
N LEU A 75 -8.39 12.69 -10.63
CA LEU A 75 -8.50 12.36 -9.21
C LEU A 75 -7.36 11.43 -8.79
N TRP A 76 -7.12 10.35 -9.52
CA TRP A 76 -6.04 9.41 -9.22
C TRP A 76 -4.66 10.06 -9.26
N LEU A 77 -4.40 10.91 -10.25
CA LEU A 77 -3.15 11.65 -10.38
C LEU A 77 -2.92 12.59 -9.20
N GLU A 78 -3.96 13.27 -8.73
CA GLU A 78 -3.90 14.12 -7.55
C GLU A 78 -3.56 13.31 -6.29
N ARG A 79 -4.28 12.20 -6.06
CA ARG A 79 -4.04 11.31 -4.90
C ARG A 79 -2.63 10.72 -4.91
N GLN A 80 -2.14 10.31 -6.08
CA GLN A 80 -0.78 9.81 -6.27
C GLN A 80 0.28 10.86 -5.92
N ARG A 81 0.05 12.11 -6.33
CA ARG A 81 0.97 13.22 -6.03
C ARG A 81 0.99 13.54 -4.54
N ASP A 82 -0.17 13.57 -3.89
CA ASP A 82 -0.25 13.79 -2.43
C ASP A 82 0.47 12.68 -1.66
N PHE A 83 0.22 11.41 -2.01
CA PHE A 83 0.93 10.26 -1.46
C PHE A 83 2.45 10.38 -1.60
N LEU A 84 2.94 10.68 -2.81
CA LEU A 84 4.37 10.81 -3.08
C LEU A 84 5.01 11.91 -2.22
N ASN A 85 4.37 13.07 -2.13
CA ASN A 85 4.88 14.19 -1.34
C ASN A 85 4.96 13.86 0.15
N ARG A 86 3.91 13.26 0.72
CA ARG A 86 3.87 12.85 2.14
C ARG A 86 4.90 11.78 2.45
N ARG A 87 5.02 10.78 1.58
CA ARG A 87 6.03 9.73 1.71
C ARG A 87 7.45 10.30 1.65
N ASN A 88 7.72 11.23 0.73
CA ASN A 88 9.04 11.87 0.63
C ASN A 88 9.36 12.71 1.88
N ALA A 89 8.37 13.40 2.44
CA ALA A 89 8.56 14.12 3.71
C ALA A 89 8.93 13.16 4.85
N ARG A 90 8.20 12.04 4.99
CA ARG A 90 8.46 11.01 6.01
C ARG A 90 9.84 10.36 5.86
N ILE A 91 10.25 10.06 4.63
CA ILE A 91 11.60 9.54 4.34
C ILE A 91 12.67 10.56 4.73
N LYS A 92 12.48 11.83 4.37
CA LYS A 92 13.43 12.90 4.72
C LYS A 92 13.55 13.05 6.24
N GLU A 93 12.44 13.06 6.95
CA GLU A 93 12.42 13.10 8.42
C GLU A 93 13.15 11.90 9.04
N TYR A 94 12.91 10.70 8.51
CA TYR A 94 13.58 9.48 8.98
C TYR A 94 15.10 9.54 8.80
N VAL A 95 15.57 9.97 7.62
CA VAL A 95 17.00 10.12 7.31
C VAL A 95 17.65 11.13 8.25
N LEU A 96 17.03 12.31 8.42
CA LEU A 96 17.51 13.35 9.33
C LEU A 96 17.56 12.87 10.79
N ALA A 97 16.54 12.14 11.25
CA ALA A 97 16.49 11.60 12.61
C ALA A 97 17.55 10.52 12.88
N LYS A 98 18.00 9.81 11.83
CA LYS A 98 19.03 8.76 11.92
C LYS A 98 20.46 9.28 11.73
N GLY A 99 20.64 10.56 11.38
CA GLY A 99 21.97 11.16 11.18
C GLY A 99 22.74 10.58 9.99
N ILE A 100 22.03 10.05 8.99
CA ILE A 100 22.58 9.54 7.73
C ILE A 100 22.37 10.60 6.64
#